data_AF-A0A7K3XYI3-F1
#
_entry.id   AF-A0A7K3XYI3-F1
#
_cell.length_a   1.000
_cell.length_b   1.000
_cell.length_c   1.000
_cell.angle_alpha   90.00
_cell.angle_beta   90.00
_cell.angle_gamma   90.00
#
_symmetry.space_group_name_H-M   'P 1'
#
loop_
_entity.id
_entity.type
_entity.pdbx_description
1 polymer ?
#
loop_
_entity_poly.entity_id
_entity_poly.type
_entity_poly.pdbx_seq_one_letter_code
_entity_poly.pdbx_strand_id
1 'polypeptide(L)'
;MTIEREDLIVAIGAVVAVILQLIVAPNVILFQAVPNFLLAYVLVVAIARPREAGSVLPFLLGLAYDLLGTGPVGGMALLFVIASYLAARAFTVLDNDTLFMPLTILVVATFLVEMLYGGLLILLGLPVSPLDALLYRALPCALYDCVFALIMYPVMVRLLVGGSQDRGLRTPHLR
;
A
#
# COMPACT_ATOMS: atom_id res chain seq x y z
N MET A 1 -16.21 19.92 -7.43
CA MET A 1 -14.89 19.40 -7.01
C MET A 1 -13.92 19.58 -8.16
N THR A 2 -12.85 20.36 -7.98
CA THR A 2 -11.76 20.44 -8.95
C THR A 2 -10.82 19.26 -8.67
N ILE A 3 -10.73 18.29 -9.59
CA ILE A 3 -9.80 17.16 -9.46
C ILE A 3 -8.39 17.70 -9.69
N GLU A 4 -7.51 17.53 -8.70
CA GLU A 4 -6.11 17.92 -8.84
C GLU A 4 -5.33 16.85 -9.62
N ARG A 5 -4.25 17.25 -10.31
CA ARG A 5 -3.39 16.34 -11.07
C ARG A 5 -2.86 15.20 -10.20
N GLU A 6 -2.53 15.47 -8.94
CA GLU A 6 -2.01 14.50 -7.99
C GLU A 6 -3.05 13.42 -7.64
N ASP A 7 -4.31 13.84 -7.47
CA ASP A 7 -5.42 12.90 -7.24
C ASP A 7 -5.70 12.04 -8.46
N LEU A 8 -5.58 12.60 -9.67
CA LEU A 8 -5.66 11.83 -10.91
C LEU A 8 -4.54 10.80 -11.01
N ILE A 9 -3.30 11.17 -10.66
CA ILE A 9 -2.15 10.25 -10.65
C ILE A 9 -2.39 9.11 -9.67
N VAL A 10 -2.92 9.40 -8.48
CA VAL A 10 -3.24 8.36 -7.50
C VAL A 10 -4.42 7.51 -7.93
N ALA A 11 -5.45 8.07 -8.57
CA ALA A 11 -6.53 7.28 -9.12
C ALA A 11 -6.03 6.32 -10.22
N ILE A 12 -5.19 6.80 -11.15
CA ILE A 12 -4.60 5.98 -12.21
C ILE A 12 -3.71 4.89 -11.61
N GLY A 13 -2.86 5.23 -10.65
CA GLY A 13 -2.00 4.26 -9.95
C GLY A 13 -2.80 3.17 -9.25
N ALA A 14 -3.93 3.53 -8.62
CA ALA A 14 -4.84 2.58 -7.99
C ALA A 14 -5.44 1.61 -9.01
N VAL A 15 -5.89 2.11 -10.17
CA VAL A 15 -6.39 1.27 -11.27
C VAL A 15 -5.32 0.31 -11.77
N VAL A 16 -4.09 0.79 -11.97
CA VAL A 16 -2.95 -0.06 -12.36
C VAL A 16 -2.68 -1.13 -11.31
N ALA A 17 -2.69 -0.79 -10.02
CA ALA A 17 -2.49 -1.75 -8.94
C ALA A 17 -3.58 -2.84 -8.92
N VAL A 18 -4.85 -2.48 -9.18
CA VAL A 18 -5.95 -3.45 -9.32
C VAL A 18 -5.74 -4.37 -10.51
N ILE A 19 -5.31 -3.85 -11.66
CA ILE A 19 -5.00 -4.66 -12.84
C ILE A 19 -3.85 -5.63 -12.53
N LEU A 20 -2.80 -5.18 -11.85
CA LEU A 20 -1.71 -6.05 -11.41
C LEU A 20 -2.18 -7.13 -10.42
N GLN A 21 -3.06 -6.78 -9.48
CA GLN A 21 -3.67 -7.75 -8.55
C GLN A 21 -4.51 -8.80 -9.27
N LEU A 22 -5.21 -8.43 -10.34
CA LEU A 22 -6.07 -9.36 -11.08
C LEU A 22 -5.28 -10.25 -12.05
N ILE A 23 -4.30 -9.67 -12.74
CA ILE A 23 -3.61 -10.35 -13.84
C ILE A 23 -2.30 -10.95 -13.36
N VAL A 24 -1.49 -10.22 -12.61
CA VAL A 24 -0.12 -10.65 -12.27
C VAL A 24 -0.12 -11.49 -11.01
N ALA A 25 -0.84 -11.09 -9.95
CA ALA A 25 -0.74 -11.77 -8.66
C ALA A 25 -1.09 -13.26 -8.72
N PRO A 26 -2.16 -13.71 -9.42
CA PRO A 26 -2.47 -15.15 -9.52
C PRO A 26 -1.43 -15.95 -10.31
N ASN A 27 -0.64 -15.28 -11.17
CA ASN A 27 0.42 -15.92 -11.95
C ASN A 27 1.78 -15.93 -11.23
N VAL A 28 1.89 -15.22 -10.10
CA VAL A 28 3.09 -15.12 -9.28
C VAL A 28 2.79 -15.82 -7.95
N ILE A 29 2.57 -17.14 -8.02
CA ILE A 29 2.43 -17.97 -6.81
C ILE A 29 3.83 -18.48 -6.46
N LEU A 30 4.42 -17.93 -5.41
CA LEU A 30 5.66 -18.45 -4.85
C LEU A 30 5.41 -18.92 -3.42
N PHE A 31 5.85 -20.15 -3.12
CA PHE A 31 5.72 -20.74 -1.78
C PHE A 31 4.29 -20.72 -1.19
N GLN A 32 3.26 -20.86 -2.04
CA GLN A 32 1.83 -20.79 -1.68
C GLN A 32 1.31 -19.38 -1.30
N ALA A 33 2.15 -18.35 -1.41
CA ALA A 33 1.77 -16.97 -1.18
C ALA A 33 1.52 -16.23 -2.49
N VAL A 34 0.53 -15.33 -2.46
CA VAL A 34 0.15 -14.46 -3.58
C VAL A 34 0.50 -13.02 -3.18
N PRO A 35 1.23 -12.27 -4.01
CA PRO A 35 1.60 -10.89 -3.69
C PRO A 35 0.37 -9.98 -3.61
N ASN A 36 0.48 -8.95 -2.76
CA ASN A 36 -0.55 -7.95 -2.52
C ASN A 36 -0.10 -6.59 -3.08
N PHE A 37 -0.29 -6.43 -4.39
CA PHE A 37 0.01 -5.19 -5.09
C PHE A 37 -0.83 -4.01 -4.58
N LEU A 38 -2.04 -4.28 -4.07
CA LEU A 38 -2.92 -3.26 -3.51
C LEU A 38 -2.37 -2.71 -2.18
N LEU A 39 -1.90 -3.58 -1.29
CA LEU A 39 -1.28 -3.18 -0.03
C LEU A 39 -0.03 -2.34 -0.27
N ALA A 40 0.86 -2.83 -1.15
CA ALA A 40 2.08 -2.12 -1.50
C ALA A 40 1.78 -0.73 -2.08
N TYR A 41 0.79 -0.63 -2.98
CA TYR A 41 0.36 0.64 -3.54
C TYR A 41 -0.15 1.62 -2.47
N VAL A 42 -1.05 1.15 -1.60
CA VAL A 42 -1.63 1.95 -0.51
C VAL A 42 -0.55 2.52 0.40
N LEU A 43 0.40 1.68 0.83
CA LEU A 43 1.48 2.11 1.71
C LEU A 43 2.43 3.09 1.02
N VAL A 44 2.74 2.88 -0.26
CA VAL A 44 3.55 3.82 -1.05
C VAL A 44 2.87 5.19 -1.13
N VAL A 45 1.57 5.24 -1.42
CA VAL A 45 0.82 6.51 -1.46
C VAL A 45 0.79 7.18 -0.09
N ALA A 46 0.56 6.41 0.97
CA ALA A 46 0.53 6.92 2.34
C ALA A 46 1.85 7.55 2.77
N ILE A 47 2.98 6.95 2.36
CA ILE A 47 4.33 7.45 2.67
C ILE A 47 4.70 8.62 1.75
N ALA A 48 4.30 8.59 0.48
CA ALA A 48 4.60 9.66 -0.48
C ALA A 48 3.77 10.94 -0.22
N ARG A 49 2.56 10.82 0.34
CA ARG A 49 1.69 11.95 0.74
C ARG A 49 1.24 11.82 2.20
N PRO A 50 2.15 11.88 3.17
CA PRO A 50 1.87 11.51 4.55
C PRO A 50 0.93 12.49 5.26
N ARG A 51 0.85 13.74 4.78
CA ARG A 51 -0.09 14.76 5.29
C ARG A 51 -1.51 14.63 4.72
N GLU A 52 -1.65 13.93 3.59
CA GLU A 52 -2.91 13.73 2.88
C GLU A 52 -3.37 12.27 2.92
N ALA A 53 -2.81 11.47 3.82
CA ALA A 53 -3.16 10.07 4.01
C ALA A 53 -4.59 9.95 4.56
N GLY A 54 -5.57 9.98 3.64
CA GLY A 54 -6.98 9.76 3.93
C GLY A 54 -7.31 8.27 4.07
N SER A 55 -8.51 7.98 4.58
CA SER A 55 -9.00 6.61 4.78
C SER A 55 -9.71 6.01 3.56
N VAL A 56 -10.18 6.83 2.62
CA VAL A 56 -11.04 6.39 1.51
C VAL A 56 -10.30 5.44 0.56
N LEU A 57 -9.13 5.84 0.08
CA LEU A 57 -8.33 5.01 -0.82
C LEU A 57 -7.93 3.64 -0.21
N PRO A 58 -7.31 3.57 0.98
CA PRO A 58 -6.97 2.28 1.59
C PRO A 58 -8.22 1.42 1.86
N PHE A 59 -9.32 2.03 2.29
CA PHE A 59 -10.57 1.31 2.51
C PHE A 59 -11.09 0.68 1.22
N LEU A 60 -11.19 1.45 0.13
CA LEU A 60 -11.71 0.97 -1.14
C LEU A 60 -10.82 -0.11 -1.77
N LEU A 61 -9.50 0.05 -1.70
CA LEU A 61 -8.58 -0.94 -2.24
C LEU A 61 -8.51 -2.20 -1.37
N GLY A 62 -8.60 -2.08 -0.05
CA GLY A 62 -8.69 -3.24 0.83
C GLY A 62 -10.02 -3.98 0.67
N LEU A 63 -11.12 -3.25 0.48
CA LEU A 63 -12.42 -3.86 0.15
C LEU A 63 -12.38 -4.55 -1.21
N ALA A 64 -11.75 -3.93 -2.22
CA ALA A 64 -11.53 -4.57 -3.51
C ALA A 64 -10.72 -5.86 -3.35
N TYR A 65 -9.62 -5.85 -2.58
CA TYR A 65 -8.86 -7.05 -2.28
C TYR A 65 -9.73 -8.16 -1.67
N ASP A 66 -10.53 -7.81 -0.66
CA ASP A 66 -11.41 -8.75 0.02
C ASP A 66 -12.46 -9.37 -0.93
N LEU A 67 -13.00 -8.58 -1.87
CA LEU A 67 -14.00 -9.03 -2.85
C LEU A 67 -13.39 -9.86 -4.00
N LEU A 68 -12.10 -9.68 -4.28
CA LEU A 68 -11.37 -10.46 -5.29
C LEU A 68 -10.91 -11.82 -4.73
N GLY A 69 -10.75 -11.92 -3.41
CA GLY A 69 -10.35 -13.14 -2.73
C GLY A 69 -11.52 -13.98 -2.22
N THR A 70 -11.19 -15.09 -1.56
CA THR A 70 -12.16 -15.94 -0.84
C THR A 70 -12.11 -15.73 0.67
N GLY A 71 -11.45 -14.64 1.10
CA GLY A 71 -11.27 -14.30 2.50
C GLY A 71 -12.48 -13.59 3.12
N PRO A 72 -12.39 -13.24 4.42
CA PRO A 72 -13.42 -12.48 5.10
C PRO A 72 -13.53 -11.05 4.55
N VAL A 73 -14.74 -10.67 4.14
CA VAL A 73 -15.02 -9.34 3.60
C VAL A 73 -14.86 -8.27 4.68
N GLY A 74 -14.03 -7.25 4.41
CA GLY A 74 -13.75 -6.14 5.31
C GLY A 74 -12.48 -6.30 6.14
N GLY A 75 -11.86 -7.49 6.15
CA GLY A 75 -10.62 -7.75 6.87
C GLY A 75 -9.47 -6.90 6.34
N MET A 76 -9.19 -6.96 5.03
CA MET A 76 -8.13 -6.15 4.43
C MET A 76 -8.52 -4.69 4.31
N ALA A 77 -9.80 -4.38 4.12
CA ALA A 77 -10.28 -3.00 4.17
C ALA A 77 -9.89 -2.30 5.49
N LEU A 78 -10.11 -2.96 6.63
CA LEU A 78 -9.72 -2.44 7.95
C LEU A 78 -8.20 -2.34 8.09
N LEU A 79 -7.48 -3.41 7.75
CA LEU A 79 -6.02 -3.45 7.90
C LEU A 79 -5.32 -2.41 7.03
N PHE A 80 -5.79 -2.17 5.80
CA PHE A 80 -5.22 -1.16 4.91
C PHE A 80 -5.39 0.24 5.47
N VAL A 81 -6.56 0.56 6.05
CA VAL A 81 -6.81 1.88 6.65
C VAL A 81 -5.87 2.11 7.83
N ILE A 82 -5.76 1.12 8.73
CA ILE A 82 -4.88 1.21 9.90
C ILE A 82 -3.42 1.32 9.46
N ALA A 83 -2.97 0.45 8.55
CA ALA A 83 -1.58 0.42 8.10
C ALA A 83 -1.20 1.70 7.34
N SER A 84 -2.07 2.19 6.45
CA SER A 84 -1.88 3.47 5.75
C SER A 84 -1.74 4.62 6.74
N TYR A 85 -2.63 4.71 7.73
CA TYR A 85 -2.57 5.77 8.74
C TYR A 85 -1.28 5.69 9.57
N LEU A 86 -0.94 4.51 10.09
CA LEU A 86 0.26 4.32 10.90
C LEU A 86 1.54 4.55 10.11
N ALA A 87 1.62 4.09 8.87
CA ALA A 87 2.78 4.29 8.00
C ALA A 87 3.01 5.77 7.68
N ALA A 88 1.95 6.51 7.36
CA ALA A 88 2.02 7.96 7.14
C ALA A 88 2.52 8.69 8.40
N ARG A 89 1.96 8.35 9.57
CA ARG A 89 2.38 8.95 10.85
C ARG A 89 3.82 8.60 11.21
N ALA A 90 4.22 7.34 11.07
CA ALA A 90 5.59 6.90 11.29
C ALA A 90 6.54 7.71 10.40
N PHE A 91 6.22 7.86 9.10
CA PHE A 91 7.06 8.62 8.19
C PHE A 91 7.18 10.10 8.59
N THR A 92 6.08 10.75 9.04
CA THR A 92 6.15 12.14 9.53
C THR A 92 6.96 12.30 10.81
N VAL A 93 6.99 11.30 11.69
CA VAL A 93 7.66 11.36 12.98
C VAL A 93 9.16 11.05 12.85
N LEU A 94 9.51 10.13 11.95
CA LEU A 94 10.89 9.71 11.75
C LEU A 94 11.74 10.80 11.07
N ASP A 95 11.11 11.76 10.36
CA ASP A 95 11.68 13.00 9.80
C ASP A 95 13.14 12.87 9.32
N ASN A 96 13.38 11.91 8.42
CA ASN A 96 14.71 11.55 7.96
C ASN A 96 14.79 11.62 6.43
N ASP A 97 15.81 12.32 5.92
CA ASP A 97 16.00 12.58 4.48
C ASP A 97 16.55 11.37 3.70
N THR A 98 16.74 10.23 4.37
CA THR A 98 17.26 9.02 3.74
C THR A 98 16.14 8.16 3.15
N LEU A 99 16.43 7.50 2.02
CA LEU A 99 15.55 6.46 1.46
C LEU A 99 15.43 5.24 2.38
N PHE A 100 16.26 5.10 3.42
CA PHE A 100 16.21 3.96 4.33
C PHE A 100 14.94 3.94 5.20
N MET A 101 14.46 5.12 5.62
CA MET A 101 13.26 5.28 6.44
C MET A 101 11.99 4.75 5.77
N PRO A 102 11.59 5.22 4.57
CA PRO A 102 10.37 4.74 3.91
C PRO A 102 10.42 3.25 3.62
N LEU A 103 11.60 2.71 3.31
CA LEU A 103 11.78 1.27 3.10
C LEU A 103 11.56 0.46 4.35
N THR A 104 12.10 0.90 5.48
CA THR A 104 11.88 0.23 6.77
C THR A 104 10.40 0.23 7.14
N ILE A 105 9.71 1.35 6.93
CA ILE A 105 8.27 1.46 7.20
C ILE A 105 7.48 0.52 6.29
N LEU A 106 7.79 0.47 4.98
CA LEU A 106 7.15 -0.45 4.05
C LEU A 106 7.32 -1.91 4.47
N VAL A 107 8.53 -2.31 4.84
CA VAL A 107 8.84 -3.68 5.26
C VAL A 107 8.08 -4.07 6.52
N VAL A 108 8.13 -3.21 7.54
CA VAL A 108 7.45 -3.48 8.81
C VAL A 108 5.93 -3.48 8.61
N ALA A 109 5.38 -2.52 7.87
CA ALA A 109 3.94 -2.41 7.67
C ALA A 109 3.36 -3.59 6.86
N THR A 110 3.99 -3.98 5.76
CA THR A 110 3.54 -5.13 4.95
C THR A 110 3.55 -6.43 5.76
N PHE A 111 4.65 -6.69 6.48
CA PHE A 111 4.77 -7.85 7.35
C PHE A 111 3.70 -7.88 8.44
N LEU A 112 3.48 -6.75 9.13
CA LEU A 112 2.46 -6.66 10.17
C LEU A 112 1.05 -6.88 9.62
N VAL A 113 0.73 -6.33 8.45
CA VAL A 113 -0.59 -6.53 7.83
C VAL A 113 -0.84 -7.99 7.51
N GLU A 114 0.11 -8.66 6.86
CA GLU A 114 -0.07 -10.08 6.50
C GLU A 114 -0.10 -10.99 7.73
N MET A 115 0.68 -10.68 8.77
CA MET A 115 0.61 -11.38 10.05
C MET A 115 -0.76 -11.19 10.71
N LEU A 116 -1.25 -9.95 10.80
CA LEU A 116 -2.55 -9.63 11.39
C LEU A 116 -3.69 -10.29 10.62
N TYR A 117 -3.61 -10.31 9.28
CA TYR A 117 -4.59 -10.98 8.46
C TYR A 117 -4.55 -12.50 8.68
N GLY A 118 -3.38 -13.12 8.74
CA GLY A 118 -3.23 -14.53 9.11
C GLY A 118 -3.86 -14.84 10.48
N GLY A 119 -3.63 -13.98 11.48
CA GLY A 119 -4.27 -14.07 12.79
C GLY A 119 -5.80 -13.92 12.73
N LEU A 120 -6.30 -13.03 11.87
CA LEU A 120 -7.73 -12.83 11.64
C LEU A 120 -8.38 -14.08 11.01
N LEU A 121 -7.71 -14.76 10.08
CA LEU A 121 -8.21 -16.03 9.52
C LEU A 121 -8.35 -17.10 10.61
N ILE A 122 -7.35 -17.21 11.49
CA ILE A 122 -7.36 -18.16 12.61
C ILE A 122 -8.49 -17.81 13.60
N LEU A 123 -8.64 -16.53 13.94
CA LEU A 123 -9.69 -16.05 14.86
C LEU A 123 -11.10 -16.35 14.33
N LEU A 124 -11.28 -16.31 13.02
CA LEU A 124 -12.54 -16.64 12.34
C LEU A 124 -12.74 -18.16 12.12
N GLY A 125 -11.84 -19.00 12.63
CA GLY A 125 -11.96 -20.45 12.59
C GLY A 125 -11.62 -21.09 11.24
N LEU A 126 -10.92 -20.38 10.36
CA LEU A 126 -10.42 -20.98 9.11
C LEU A 126 -9.27 -21.96 9.41
N PRO A 127 -9.14 -23.05 8.64
CA PRO A 127 -8.16 -24.11 8.89
C PRO A 127 -6.75 -23.69 8.48
N VAL A 128 -6.21 -22.69 9.16
CA VAL A 128 -4.86 -22.14 8.94
C VAL A 128 -4.07 -22.36 10.21
N SER A 129 -2.91 -23.04 10.13
CA SER A 129 -2.03 -23.14 11.30
C SER A 129 -1.26 -21.83 11.50
N PRO A 130 -0.96 -21.41 12.75
CA PRO A 130 -0.20 -20.18 13.00
C PRO A 130 1.20 -20.20 12.36
N LEU A 131 1.84 -21.37 12.33
CA LEU A 131 3.14 -21.53 11.70
C LEU A 131 3.06 -21.38 10.18
N ASP A 132 2.01 -21.92 9.55
CA ASP A 132 1.83 -21.79 8.11
C ASP A 132 1.44 -20.36 7.71
N ALA A 133 0.59 -19.70 8.51
CA ALA A 133 0.25 -18.28 8.33
C ALA A 133 1.50 -17.39 8.37
N LEU A 134 2.49 -17.74 9.18
CA LEU A 134 3.74 -17.01 9.25
C LEU A 134 4.70 -17.37 8.11
N LEU A 135 5.05 -18.65 7.99
CA LEU A 135 6.15 -19.11 7.12
C LEU A 135 5.77 -19.16 5.64
N TYR A 136 4.53 -19.56 5.34
CA TYR A 136 4.07 -19.77 3.96
C TYR A 136 3.17 -18.66 3.45
N ARG A 137 2.84 -17.68 4.29
CA ARG A 137 2.05 -16.51 3.90
C ARG A 137 2.73 -15.20 4.27
N ALA A 138 2.85 -14.87 5.56
CA ALA A 138 3.30 -13.54 5.98
C ALA A 138 4.71 -13.21 5.52
N LEU A 139 5.68 -14.13 5.69
CA LEU A 139 7.05 -13.90 5.25
C LEU A 139 7.20 -13.77 3.73
N PRO A 140 6.68 -14.71 2.90
CA PRO A 140 6.77 -14.56 1.46
C PRO A 140 6.01 -13.33 0.94
N CYS A 141 4.75 -13.11 1.37
CA CYS A 141 3.97 -11.94 0.95
C CYS A 141 4.70 -10.64 1.30
N ALA A 142 5.17 -10.49 2.54
CA ALA A 142 5.92 -9.31 2.93
C ALA A 142 7.14 -9.09 2.04
N LEU A 143 7.91 -10.14 1.73
CA LEU A 143 9.07 -10.03 0.85
C LEU A 143 8.68 -9.52 -0.55
N TYR A 144 7.62 -10.07 -1.15
CA TYR A 144 7.17 -9.65 -2.48
C TYR A 144 6.62 -8.22 -2.48
N ASP A 145 5.78 -7.90 -1.50
CA ASP A 145 5.15 -6.59 -1.36
C ASP A 145 6.22 -5.51 -1.12
N CYS A 146 7.26 -5.84 -0.35
CA CYS A 146 8.43 -4.98 -0.17
C CYS A 146 9.15 -4.70 -1.47
N VAL A 147 9.48 -5.74 -2.25
CA VAL A 147 10.17 -5.58 -3.54
C VAL A 147 9.36 -4.73 -4.49
N PHE A 148 8.04 -4.94 -4.53
CA PHE A 148 7.18 -4.14 -5.38
C PHE A 148 7.05 -2.69 -4.89
N ALA A 149 6.87 -2.48 -3.59
CA ALA A 149 6.81 -1.15 -2.99
C ALA A 149 8.12 -0.37 -3.19
N LEU A 150 9.26 -1.05 -3.12
CA LEU A 150 10.60 -0.53 -3.43
C LEU A 150 10.69 0.04 -4.85
N ILE A 151 10.09 -0.65 -5.82
CA ILE A 151 10.07 -0.22 -7.22
C ILE A 151 9.08 0.93 -7.42
N MET A 152 7.90 0.84 -6.80
CA MET A 152 6.84 1.85 -6.93
C MET A 152 7.16 3.17 -6.24
N TYR A 153 7.80 3.14 -5.08
CA TYR A 153 8.07 4.33 -4.26
C TYR A 153 8.79 5.47 -5.01
N PRO A 154 9.96 5.25 -5.65
CA PRO A 154 10.66 6.32 -6.36
C PRO A 154 9.87 6.85 -7.55
N VAL A 155 9.08 5.98 -8.22
CA VAL A 155 8.20 6.39 -9.31
C VAL A 155 7.12 7.33 -8.78
N MET A 156 6.46 6.98 -7.67
CA MET A 156 5.41 7.83 -7.11
C MET A 156 5.93 9.16 -6.58
N VAL A 157 7.05 9.17 -5.86
CA VAL A 157 7.66 10.42 -5.39
C VAL A 157 7.96 11.34 -6.56
N ARG A 158 8.53 10.84 -7.67
CA ARG A 158 8.81 11.66 -8.85
C ARG A 158 7.54 12.20 -9.53
N LEU A 159 6.51 11.38 -9.68
CA LEU A 159 5.27 11.79 -10.35
C LEU A 159 4.49 12.85 -9.57
N LEU A 160 4.53 12.75 -8.24
CA LEU A 160 3.84 13.68 -7.33
C LEU A 160 4.65 14.99 -7.17
N VAL A 161 5.96 14.92 -6.94
CA VAL A 161 6.84 16.11 -6.85
C VAL A 161 6.87 16.90 -8.16
N GLY A 162 6.89 16.23 -9.32
CA GLY A 162 6.86 16.89 -10.62
C GLY A 162 5.58 17.70 -10.87
N GLY A 163 4.49 17.43 -10.13
CA GLY A 163 3.26 18.23 -10.19
C GLY A 163 3.35 19.54 -9.42
N SER A 164 4.09 19.57 -8.31
CA SER A 164 4.25 20.75 -7.47
C SER A 164 5.15 21.81 -8.11
N GLN A 165 6.13 21.42 -8.92
CA GLN A 165 7.04 22.34 -9.62
C GLN A 165 6.32 23.15 -10.73
N ASP A 166 5.31 22.57 -11.37
CA ASP A 166 4.48 23.23 -12.40
C ASP A 166 3.55 24.32 -11.80
N ARG A 167 3.24 24.24 -10.50
CA ARG A 167 2.51 25.28 -9.75
C ARG A 167 3.36 26.51 -9.46
N GLY A 168 4.64 26.35 -9.13
CA GLY A 168 5.56 27.45 -8.82
C GLY A 168 5.87 28.37 -10.02
N LEU A 169 5.78 27.84 -11.24
CA LEU A 169 5.96 28.61 -12.48
C LEU A 169 4.74 29.45 -12.88
N ARG A 170 3.56 29.20 -12.28
CA ARG A 170 2.30 29.86 -12.66
C ARG A 170 1.91 31.05 -11.79
N THR A 171 2.67 31.39 -10.74
CA THR A 171 2.45 32.65 -10.04
C THR A 171 3.06 33.77 -10.88
N PRO A 172 2.25 34.65 -11.51
CA PRO A 172 2.80 35.84 -12.13
C PRO A 172 3.35 36.69 -10.99
N HIS A 173 4.63 37.04 -11.05
CA HIS A 173 5.17 38.10 -10.20
C HIS A 173 4.48 39.40 -10.60
N LEU A 174 3.35 39.70 -9.96
CA LEU A 174 2.75 41.03 -9.96
C LEU A 174 3.71 41.91 -9.16
N ARG A 175 4.59 42.59 -9.89
CA ARG A 175 5.31 43.78 -9.41
C ARG A 175 4.37 44.97 -9.45
#